data_AF-A0A433C762-F1
#
_entry.id   AF-A0A433C762-F1
#
_cell.length_a   1.000
_cell.length_b   1.000
_cell.length_c   1.000
_cell.angle_alpha   90.00
_cell.angle_beta   90.00
_cell.angle_gamma   90.00
#
_symmetry.space_group_name_H-M   'P 1'
#
loop_
_entity.id
_entity.type
_entity.pdbx_description
1 polymer ?
#
loop_
_entity_poly.entity_id
_entity_poly.type
_entity_poly.pdbx_seq_one_letter_code
_entity_poly.pdbx_strand_id
1 'polypeptide(L)'
;MSTAINSLHAPHAHIARHSAIRKLTGYFMLLALAFIGLGIALPSHALDLVGFSGIVGPLTSALTQLASLSPGIKALVGFIGFVVALISLSALRNFGPVLFYVGLAIFAAVGLVIAGAIMGAVI
;
A
#
# COMPACT_ATOMS: atom_id res chain seq x y z
N MET A 1 -57.51 -0.52 -31.78
CA MET A 1 -57.21 -1.26 -30.53
C MET A 1 -56.15 -2.29 -30.86
N SER A 2 -55.12 -2.48 -30.01
CA SER A 2 -53.96 -3.39 -30.18
C SER A 2 -52.77 -2.82 -31.01
N THR A 3 -52.10 -1.73 -30.61
CA THR A 3 -50.97 -1.66 -29.65
C THR A 3 -49.94 -2.79 -29.76
N ALA A 4 -48.97 -2.59 -30.64
CA ALA A 4 -47.52 -2.76 -30.41
C ALA A 4 -47.11 -3.76 -29.32
N ILE A 5 -47.22 -5.05 -29.63
CA ILE A 5 -46.50 -6.13 -28.96
C ILE A 5 -45.29 -6.53 -29.80
N ASN A 6 -44.27 -5.69 -29.86
CA ASN A 6 -42.93 -6.16 -30.25
C ASN A 6 -41.95 -5.74 -29.16
N SER A 7 -42.08 -6.47 -28.07
CA SER A 7 -41.09 -6.76 -27.05
C SER A 7 -39.64 -6.44 -27.43
N LEU A 8 -39.12 -5.38 -26.80
CA LEU A 8 -37.81 -5.29 -26.16
C LEU A 8 -36.76 -6.32 -26.65
N HIS A 9 -36.20 -6.09 -27.82
CA HIS A 9 -34.84 -6.54 -28.10
C HIS A 9 -33.90 -5.57 -27.37
N ALA A 10 -33.38 -5.98 -26.21
CA ALA A 10 -32.33 -5.26 -25.49
C ALA A 10 -30.97 -5.96 -25.72
N PRO A 11 -30.31 -5.78 -26.87
CA PRO A 11 -29.04 -6.43 -27.20
C PRO A 11 -27.85 -5.93 -26.34
N HIS A 12 -28.06 -5.01 -25.40
CA HIS A 12 -26.99 -4.34 -24.66
C HIS A 12 -26.73 -4.90 -23.25
N ALA A 13 -27.58 -5.79 -22.74
CA ALA A 13 -27.40 -6.35 -21.38
C ALA A 13 -26.18 -7.29 -21.26
N HIS A 14 -25.84 -8.02 -22.33
CA HIS A 14 -24.72 -8.95 -22.34
C HIS A 14 -23.35 -8.25 -22.27
N ILE A 15 -23.21 -7.07 -22.90
CA ILE A 15 -21.94 -6.33 -22.97
C ILE A 15 -21.62 -5.69 -21.61
N ALA A 16 -22.64 -5.15 -20.92
CA ALA A 16 -22.46 -4.52 -19.61
C ALA A 16 -22.04 -5.54 -18.52
N ARG A 17 -22.67 -6.73 -18.49
CA ARG A 17 -22.30 -7.82 -17.55
C ARG A 17 -20.86 -8.29 -17.74
N HIS A 18 -20.39 -8.45 -18.98
CA HIS A 18 -19.01 -8.86 -19.26
C HIS A 18 -17.96 -7.84 -18.79
N SER A 19 -18.30 -6.54 -18.74
CA SER A 19 -17.38 -5.52 -18.24
C SER A 19 -17.31 -5.51 -16.69
N ALA A 20 -18.44 -5.70 -16.02
CA ALA A 20 -18.51 -5.75 -14.56
C ALA A 20 -17.79 -6.98 -14.00
N ILE A 21 -17.97 -8.15 -14.64
CA ILE A 21 -17.27 -9.39 -14.26
C ILE A 21 -15.76 -9.23 -14.41
N ARG A 22 -15.28 -8.66 -15.52
CA ARG A 22 -13.85 -8.39 -15.73
C ARG A 22 -13.24 -7.45 -14.69
N LYS A 23 -13.99 -6.42 -14.27
CA LYS A 23 -13.56 -5.51 -13.19
C LYS A 23 -13.46 -6.22 -11.84
N LEU A 24 -14.43 -7.09 -11.54
CA LEU A 24 -14.43 -7.88 -10.32
C LEU A 24 -13.25 -8.88 -10.29
N THR A 25 -12.99 -9.55 -11.41
CA THR A 25 -11.83 -10.44 -11.57
C THR A 25 -10.51 -9.68 -11.40
N GLY A 26 -10.40 -8.49 -11.98
CA GLY A 26 -9.22 -7.63 -11.81
C GLY A 26 -9.00 -7.22 -10.34
N TYR A 27 -10.07 -6.87 -9.63
CA TYR A 27 -10.00 -6.55 -8.20
C TYR A 27 -9.50 -7.73 -7.37
N PHE A 28 -10.06 -8.93 -7.57
CA PHE A 28 -9.62 -10.13 -6.86
C PHE A 28 -8.19 -10.54 -7.20
N MET A 29 -7.75 -10.32 -8.45
CA MET A 29 -6.38 -10.59 -8.86
C MET A 29 -5.38 -9.62 -8.18
N LEU A 30 -5.74 -8.32 -8.09
CA LEU A 30 -4.93 -7.34 -7.37
C LEU A 30 -4.90 -7.62 -5.86
N LEU A 31 -6.02 -8.05 -5.28
CA LEU A 31 -6.12 -8.46 -3.89
C LEU A 31 -5.23 -9.68 -3.60
N ALA A 32 -5.28 -10.70 -4.46
CA ALA A 32 -4.43 -11.88 -4.35
C ALA A 32 -2.94 -11.52 -4.45
N LEU A 33 -2.57 -10.67 -5.41
CA LEU A 33 -1.20 -10.15 -5.53
C LEU A 33 -0.77 -9.37 -4.28
N ALA A 34 -1.65 -8.58 -3.67
CA ALA A 34 -1.36 -7.87 -2.43
C ALA A 34 -1.12 -8.82 -1.25
N PHE A 35 -1.93 -9.87 -1.11
CA PHE A 35 -1.73 -10.88 -0.05
C PHE A 35 -0.49 -11.74 -0.27
N ILE A 36 -0.17 -12.07 -1.52
CA ILE A 36 1.08 -12.77 -1.86
C ILE A 36 2.27 -11.87 -1.56
N GLY A 37 2.22 -10.60 -1.97
CA GLY A 37 3.22 -9.56 -1.67
C GLY A 37 3.42 -9.35 -0.17
N LEU A 38 2.34 -9.41 0.62
CA LEU A 38 2.40 -9.35 2.07
C LEU A 38 3.00 -10.64 2.64
N GLY A 39 2.59 -11.81 2.15
CA GLY A 39 3.10 -13.12 2.55
C GLY A 39 4.61 -13.28 2.34
N ILE A 40 5.16 -12.72 1.26
CA ILE A 40 6.60 -12.69 0.99
C ILE A 40 7.35 -11.62 1.80
N ALA A 41 6.66 -10.55 2.24
CA ALA A 41 7.25 -9.51 3.09
C ALA A 41 7.20 -9.84 4.58
N LEU A 42 6.28 -10.73 5.00
CA LEU A 42 6.16 -11.21 6.38
C LEU A 42 7.42 -11.96 6.90
N PRO A 43 8.16 -12.76 6.10
CA PRO A 43 9.52 -13.15 6.43
C PRO A 43 10.48 -11.97 6.18
N SER A 44 10.21 -10.84 6.83
CA SER A 44 11.17 -9.77 6.99
C SER A 44 12.21 -10.27 7.97
N HIS A 45 13.28 -10.87 7.45
CA HIS A 45 14.55 -10.74 8.13
C HIS A 45 14.72 -9.24 8.39
N ALA A 46 14.75 -8.84 9.66
CA ALA A 46 15.06 -7.47 10.04
C ALA A 46 16.28 -7.06 9.23
N LEU A 47 16.22 -5.90 8.57
CA LEU A 47 17.37 -5.28 7.90
C LEU A 47 18.57 -5.44 8.84
N ASP A 48 19.47 -6.37 8.51
CA ASP A 48 20.60 -6.69 9.36
C ASP A 48 21.62 -5.56 9.20
N LEU A 49 21.39 -4.50 9.96
CA LEU A 49 22.29 -3.35 10.09
C LEU A 49 23.58 -3.71 10.83
N VAL A 50 23.77 -4.98 11.21
CA VAL A 50 24.97 -5.49 11.89
C VAL A 50 25.85 -6.27 10.91
N GLY A 51 25.30 -6.69 9.76
CA GLY A 51 25.97 -7.44 8.71
C GLY A 51 26.52 -6.60 7.56
N PHE A 52 27.07 -5.40 7.78
CA PHE A 52 27.83 -4.68 6.73
C PHE A 52 29.22 -5.28 6.50
N SER A 53 29.30 -6.60 6.32
CA SER A 53 30.53 -7.32 5.99
C SER A 53 30.94 -7.00 4.55
N GLY A 54 31.45 -5.78 4.33
CA GLY A 54 31.92 -5.30 3.03
C GLY A 54 31.96 -3.78 2.86
N ILE A 55 31.26 -2.99 3.70
CA ILE A 55 31.32 -1.52 3.65
C ILE A 55 32.27 -1.04 4.73
N VAL A 56 33.50 -0.65 4.37
CA VAL A 56 34.45 -0.03 5.29
C VAL A 56 34.38 1.50 5.12
N GLY A 57 34.11 2.24 6.19
CA GLY A 57 34.13 3.71 6.16
C GLY A 57 33.16 4.41 7.12
N PRO A 58 32.98 5.73 7.00
CA PRO A 58 32.12 6.53 7.88
C PRO A 58 30.63 6.13 7.81
N LEU A 59 30.21 5.51 6.71
CA LEU A 59 28.84 5.04 6.50
C LEU A 59 28.51 3.85 7.41
N THR A 60 29.44 2.92 7.63
CA THR A 60 29.26 1.80 8.55
C THR A 60 29.13 2.28 9.99
N SER A 61 29.97 3.22 10.41
CA SER A 61 29.87 3.82 11.75
C SER A 61 28.52 4.51 11.98
N ALA A 62 28.03 5.25 10.99
CA ALA A 62 26.71 5.90 11.06
C ALA A 62 25.57 4.89 11.15
N LEU A 63 25.63 3.79 10.38
CA LEU A 63 24.60 2.76 10.40
C LEU A 63 24.63 1.90 11.67
N THR A 64 25.82 1.61 12.24
CA THR A 64 25.95 0.94 13.54
C THR A 64 25.44 1.82 14.69
N GLN A 65 25.68 3.13 14.62
CA GLN A 65 25.11 4.06 15.60
C GLN A 65 23.58 4.11 15.51
N LEU A 66 23.01 4.18 14.29
CA LEU A 66 21.57 4.00 14.07
C LEU A 66 21.07 2.63 14.53
N ALA A 67 21.90 1.58 14.42
CA ALA A 67 21.61 0.23 14.88
C ALA A 67 21.49 0.14 16.41
N SER A 68 22.25 0.94 17.16
CA SER A 68 22.24 0.97 18.63
C SER A 68 21.12 1.79 19.27
N LEU A 69 20.33 2.54 18.50
CA LEU A 69 19.24 3.36 19.04
C LEU A 69 18.08 2.50 19.57
N SER A 70 17.30 3.04 20.50
CA SER A 70 16.12 2.34 20.99
C SER A 70 15.10 2.10 19.86
N PRO A 71 14.27 1.04 19.93
CA PRO A 71 13.30 0.70 18.88
C PRO A 71 12.39 1.87 18.48
N GLY A 72 11.95 2.68 19.45
CA GLY A 72 11.11 3.85 19.20
C GLY A 72 11.80 4.92 18.34
N ILE A 73 13.11 5.14 18.54
CA ILE A 73 13.87 6.16 17.80
C ILE A 73 14.10 5.69 16.35
N LYS A 74 14.35 4.40 16.14
CA LYS A 74 14.46 3.82 14.79
C LYS A 74 13.18 3.99 13.98
N ALA A 75 12.03 3.74 14.62
CA ALA A 75 10.73 3.93 14.00
C ALA A 75 10.50 5.42 13.63
N LEU A 76 10.90 6.34 14.51
CA LEU A 76 10.78 7.78 14.29
C LEU A 76 11.67 8.26 13.13
N VAL A 77 12.93 7.83 13.07
CA VAL A 77 13.85 8.14 11.97
C VAL A 77 13.34 7.57 10.64
N GLY A 78 12.82 6.33 10.64
CA GLY A 78 12.20 5.73 9.47
C GLY A 78 10.97 6.51 8.98
N PHE A 79 10.11 6.93 9.91
CA PHE A 79 8.93 7.76 9.59
C PHE A 79 9.32 9.12 9.01
N ILE A 80 10.28 9.82 9.61
CA ILE A 80 10.76 11.11 9.09
C ILE A 80 11.39 10.93 7.71
N GLY A 81 12.26 9.93 7.52
CA GLY A 81 12.87 9.64 6.23
C GLY A 81 11.81 9.35 5.15
N PHE A 82 10.76 8.62 5.51
CA PHE A 82 9.63 8.37 4.63
C PHE A 82 8.86 9.65 4.27
N VAL A 83 8.55 10.52 5.25
CA VAL A 83 7.89 11.81 5.01
C VAL A 83 8.74 12.71 4.12
N VAL A 84 10.05 12.79 4.36
CA VAL A 84 10.99 13.54 3.53
C VAL A 84 10.96 13.03 2.08
N ALA A 85 10.94 11.71 1.88
CA ALA A 85 10.83 11.12 0.55
C ALA A 85 9.51 11.51 -0.15
N LEU A 86 8.38 11.56 0.56
CA LEU A 86 7.10 12.01 0.00
C LEU A 86 7.12 13.50 -0.37
N ILE A 87 7.78 14.34 0.44
CA ILE A 87 7.96 15.77 0.11
C ILE A 87 8.84 15.90 -1.14
N SER A 88 9.94 15.16 -1.24
CA SER A 88 10.78 15.15 -2.44
C SER A 88 10.02 14.66 -3.68
N LEU A 89 9.15 13.65 -3.53
CA LEU A 89 8.28 13.18 -4.59
C LEU A 89 7.23 14.23 -4.99
N SER A 90 6.67 14.96 -4.02
CA SER A 90 5.72 16.05 -4.25
C SER A 90 6.30 17.22 -5.05
N ALA A 91 7.62 17.41 -4.97
CA ALA A 91 8.32 18.46 -5.70
C ALA A 91 8.42 18.16 -7.21
N LEU A 92 8.21 16.92 -7.65
CA LEU A 92 8.10 16.62 -9.08
C LEU A 92 6.69 16.99 -9.59
N ARG A 93 6.66 17.85 -10.62
CA ARG A 93 5.48 18.53 -11.18
C ARG A 93 4.28 17.66 -11.60
N ASN A 94 4.37 16.33 -11.58
CA ASN A 94 3.29 15.44 -12.00
C ASN A 94 2.97 14.31 -10.99
N PHE A 95 3.49 14.37 -9.76
CA PHE A 95 3.30 13.30 -8.77
C PHE A 95 2.12 13.51 -7.80
N GLY A 96 1.29 14.53 -8.04
CA GLY A 96 0.07 14.79 -7.26
C GLY A 96 -0.86 13.58 -7.11
N PRO A 97 -1.20 12.85 -8.20
CA PRO A 97 -2.02 11.65 -8.09
C PRO A 97 -1.34 10.53 -7.27
N VAL A 98 -0.02 10.36 -7.43
CA VAL A 98 0.74 9.33 -6.70
C VAL A 98 0.74 9.62 -5.21
N LEU A 99 0.96 10.87 -4.79
CA LEU A 99 0.89 11.24 -3.37
C LEU A 99 -0.49 10.97 -2.76
N PHE A 100 -1.55 11.25 -3.52
CA PHE A 100 -2.92 10.98 -3.07
C PHE A 100 -3.16 9.46 -2.90
N TYR A 101 -2.78 8.65 -3.89
CA TYR A 101 -2.95 7.20 -3.81
C TYR A 101 -2.07 6.57 -2.73
N VAL A 102 -0.82 6.99 -2.59
CA VAL A 102 0.11 6.50 -1.57
C VAL A 102 -0.36 6.92 -0.17
N GLY A 103 -0.76 8.17 0.02
CA GLY A 103 -1.31 8.66 1.29
C GLY A 103 -2.55 7.89 1.71
N LEU A 104 -3.49 7.65 0.77
CA LEU A 104 -4.69 6.86 1.02
C LEU A 104 -4.37 5.39 1.31
N ALA A 105 -3.42 4.78 0.60
CA ALA A 105 -2.99 3.41 0.82
C ALA A 105 -2.37 3.21 2.21
N ILE A 106 -1.52 4.15 2.66
CA ILE A 106 -0.87 4.07 3.97
C ILE A 106 -1.87 4.33 5.09
N PHE A 107 -2.76 5.31 4.92
CA PHE A 107 -3.84 5.57 5.88
C PHE A 107 -4.76 4.35 6.04
N ALA A 108 -5.14 3.70 4.93
CA ALA A 108 -5.94 2.49 4.98
C ALA A 108 -5.20 1.31 5.60
N ALA A 109 -3.92 1.12 5.27
CA ALA A 109 -3.13 -0.01 5.77
C ALA A 109 -2.77 0.12 7.25
N VAL A 110 -2.38 1.30 7.71
CA VAL A 110 -1.91 1.52 9.09
C VAL A 110 -2.98 2.17 9.95
N GLY A 111 -3.59 3.25 9.48
CA GLY A 111 -4.57 4.03 10.24
C GLY A 111 -5.85 3.24 10.56
N LEU A 112 -6.37 2.48 9.60
CA LEU A 112 -7.56 1.64 9.84
C LEU A 112 -7.24 0.46 10.76
N VAL A 113 -6.05 -0.14 10.65
CA VAL A 113 -5.60 -1.23 11.51
C VAL A 113 -5.44 -0.75 12.96
N ILE A 114 -4.83 0.42 13.18
CA ILE A 114 -4.70 1.00 14.52
C ILE A 114 -6.07 1.37 15.08
N ALA A 115 -6.96 1.99 14.28
CA ALA A 115 -8.31 2.32 14.71
C ALA A 115 -9.10 1.07 15.12
N GLY A 116 -9.01 -0.01 14.35
CA GLY A 116 -9.63 -1.29 14.66
C GLY A 116 -9.04 -1.94 15.93
N ALA A 117 -7.72 -1.88 16.10
CA ALA A 117 -7.05 -2.40 17.28
C ALA A 117 -7.46 -1.65 18.56
N ILE A 118 -7.61 -0.32 18.50
CA ILE A 118 -8.08 0.47 19.64
C ILE A 118 -9.55 0.17 19.93
N MET A 119 -10.41 0.08 18.92
CA MET A 119 -11.82 -0.28 19.11
C MET A 119 -12.00 -1.66 19.75
N GLY A 120 -11.18 -2.63 19.32
CA GLY A 120 -11.19 -3.99 19.87
C GLY A 120 -10.50 -4.14 21.24
N ALA A 121 -9.73 -3.16 21.69
CA ALA A 121 -9.06 -3.17 22.99
C ALA A 121 -9.89 -2.51 24.11
N VAL A 122 -10.97 -1.80 23.77
CA VAL A 122 -11.85 -1.07 24.72
C VAL A 122 -13.11 -1.88 25.09
N ILE A 123 -13.25 -3.10 24.56
CA ILE A 123 -14.25 -4.11 24.94
C ILE A 123 -13.62 -5.18 25.84
#